data_AF-A0A1V5XC09-F1
#
_entry.id   AF-A0A1V5XC09-F1
#
_cell.length_a   1.000
_cell.length_b   1.000
_cell.length_c   1.000
_cell.angle_alpha   90.00
_cell.angle_beta   90.00
_cell.angle_gamma   90.00
#
_symmetry.space_group_name_H-M   'P 1'
#
loop_
_entity.id
_entity.type
_entity.pdbx_description
1 polymer ?
#
loop_
_entity_poly.entity_id
_entity_poly.type
_entity_poly.pdbx_seq_one_letter_code
_entity_poly.pdbx_strand_id
1 'polypeptide(L)' 'MCVSVSGDDLHCMGLPPGPSYQEIFRQVLNAKLNGDIKTRTGELSLIKKLLTKGVKLKCQDKIR' A
#
# COMPACT_ATOMS: atom_id res chain seq x y z
N MET A 1 9.05 -9.80 11.80
CA MET A 1 9.03 -9.76 10.32
C MET A 1 8.89 -8.32 9.89
N CYS A 2 9.98 -7.66 9.48
CA CYS A 2 9.98 -6.22 9.19
C CYS A 2 9.40 -5.97 7.78
N VAL A 3 8.53 -4.98 7.64
CA VAL A 3 8.19 -4.39 6.35
C VAL A 3 9.28 -3.37 6.04
N SER A 4 9.93 -3.49 4.88
CA SER A 4 11.05 -2.62 4.51
C SER A 4 10.61 -1.37 3.75
N VAL A 5 9.34 -1.31 3.35
CA VAL A 5 8.74 -0.13 2.70
C VAL A 5 7.89 0.63 3.73
N SER A 6 8.34 1.81 4.11
CA SER A 6 7.67 2.65 5.10
C SER A 6 6.66 3.60 4.44
N GLY A 7 5.76 4.18 5.24
CA GLY A 7 4.88 5.26 4.76
C GLY A 7 5.65 6.43 4.17
N ASP A 8 6.86 6.67 4.67
CA ASP A 8 7.76 7.70 4.15
C ASP A 8 8.18 7.46 2.69
N ASP A 9 8.44 6.20 2.30
CA ASP A 9 8.72 5.84 0.91
C ASP A 9 7.51 6.16 0.01
N LEU A 10 6.29 5.86 0.47
CA LEU A 10 5.06 6.20 -0.29
C LEU A 10 4.87 7.71 -0.41
N HIS A 11 5.25 8.45 0.62
CA HIS A 11 5.17 9.91 0.62
C HIS A 11 6.15 10.52 -0.37
N CYS A 12 7.39 10.01 -0.38
CA CYS A 12 8.40 10.37 -1.37
C CYS A 12 7.99 10.00 -2.81
N MET A 13 7.14 8.99 -2.99
CA MET A 13 6.56 8.63 -4.30
C MET A 13 5.40 9.54 -4.72
N GLY A 14 5.05 10.55 -3.91
CA GLY A 14 4.03 11.55 -4.24
C GLY A 14 2.63 11.19 -3.79
N LEU A 15 2.46 10.22 -2.87
CA LEU A 15 1.14 9.95 -2.30
C LEU A 15 0.87 10.84 -1.08
N PRO A 16 -0.22 11.63 -1.09
CA PRO A 16 -0.61 12.38 0.08
C PRO A 16 -1.00 11.42 1.22
N PRO A 17 -0.55 11.69 2.46
CA PRO A 17 -0.85 10.85 3.60
C PRO A 17 -2.35 10.92 3.88
N GLY A 18 -3.00 9.76 3.97
CA GLY A 18 -4.44 9.68 4.09
C GLY A 18 -4.93 8.24 4.19
N PRO A 19 -6.26 8.01 4.21
CA PRO A 19 -6.85 6.68 4.34
C PRO A 19 -6.41 5.71 3.23
N SER A 20 -5.98 6.24 2.09
CA SER A 20 -5.40 5.45 0.99
C SER A 20 -4.14 4.69 1.40
N TYR A 21 -3.36 5.17 2.38
CA TYR A 21 -2.18 4.45 2.89
C TYR A 21 -2.59 3.15 3.55
N GLN A 22 -3.64 3.18 4.40
CA GLN A 22 -4.12 1.98 5.07
C GLN A 22 -4.57 0.91 4.07
N GLU A 23 -5.23 1.30 2.98
CA GLU A 23 -5.67 0.37 1.93
C GLU A 23 -4.46 -0.28 1.22
N ILE A 24 -3.44 0.53 0.89
CA ILE A 24 -2.22 0.05 0.24
C ILE A 24 -1.46 -0.90 1.18
N PHE A 25 -1.29 -0.50 2.44
CA PHE A 25 -0.64 -1.34 3.45
C PHE A 25 -1.42 -2.62 3.69
N ARG A 26 -2.76 -2.59 3.75
CA ARG A 26 -3.59 -3.79 3.86
C ARG A 26 -3.33 -4.75 2.70
N GLN A 27 -3.29 -4.26 1.47
CA GLN A 27 -3.04 -5.10 0.30
C GLN A 27 -1.62 -5.67 0.29
N VAL A 28 -0.61 -4.86 0.62
CA VAL A 28 0.78 -5.30 0.74
C VAL A 28 0.92 -6.35 1.84
N LEU A 29 0.29 -6.13 3.01
CA LEU A 29 0.32 -7.06 4.13
C LEU A 29 -0.37 -8.39 3.77
N ASN A 30 -1.51 -8.32 3.10
CA ASN A 30 -2.25 -9.50 2.65
C ASN A 30 -1.44 -10.30 1.61
N ALA A 31 -0.84 -9.64 0.63
CA ALA A 31 0.03 -10.30 -0.35
C ALA A 31 1.28 -10.91 0.31
N LYS A 32 1.81 -10.29 1.38
CA LYS A 32 2.89 -10.85 2.19
C LYS A 32 2.46 -12.07 2.99
N LEU A 33 1.24 -12.05 3.56
CA LEU A 33 0.64 -13.19 4.27
C LEU A 33 0.34 -14.36 3.33
N ASN A 34 -0.09 -14.09 2.10
CA ASN A 34 -0.27 -15.11 1.06
C ASN A 34 1.08 -15.66 0.54
N GLY A 35 2.21 -15.03 0.90
CA GLY A 35 3.54 -15.45 0.45
C GLY A 35 3.91 -14.96 -0.96
N ASP A 36 3.07 -14.13 -1.57
CA ASP A 36 3.26 -13.53 -2.89
C ASP A 36 4.43 -12.53 -2.90
N ILE A 37 4.68 -11.90 -1.74
CA ILE A 37 5.73 -10.91 -1.56
C ILE A 37 6.60 -11.27 -0.37
N LYS A 38 7.91 -11.43 -0.59
CA LYS A 38 8.90 -11.65 0.48
C LYS A 38 10.00 -10.60 0.54
N THR A 39 10.09 -9.74 -0.47
CA THR A 39 11.19 -8.78 -0.65
C THR A 39 10.66 -7.35 -0.79
N ARG A 40 11.49 -6.38 -0.39
CA ARG A 40 11.22 -4.94 -0.54
C ARG A 40 10.85 -4.56 -1.98
N THR A 41 11.54 -5.15 -2.96
CA THR A 41 11.28 -4.91 -4.38
C THR A 41 9.90 -5.38 -4.80
N GLY A 42 9.44 -6.51 -4.27
CA GLY A 42 8.09 -7.00 -4.52
C GLY A 42 7.02 -6.08 -3.91
N GLU A 43 7.26 -5.57 -2.70
CA GLU A 43 6.37 -4.60 -2.03
C GLU A 43 6.23 -3.33 -2.90
N LEU A 44 7.35 -2.77 -3.37
CA LEU A 44 7.39 -1.60 -4.26
C LEU A 44 6.70 -1.85 -5.61
N SER A 45 6.91 -3.01 -6.21
CA SER A 45 6.30 -3.37 -7.49
C SER A 45 4.78 -3.50 -7.38
N LEU A 46 4.31 -4.04 -6.24
CA LEU A 46 2.89 -4.15 -5.94
C LEU A 46 2.28 -2.76 -5.72
N ILE A 47 2.94 -1.89 -4.94
CA ILE A 47 2.53 -0.51 -4.74
C ILE A 47 2.42 0.22 -6.08
N LYS A 48 3.45 0.17 -6.94
CA LYS A 48 3.38 0.74 -8.31
C LYS A 48 2.19 0.21 -9.09
N LYS A 49 1.92 -1.10 -9.04
CA LYS A 49 0.75 -1.71 -9.68
C LYS A 49 -0.57 -1.15 -9.14
N LEU A 50 -0.67 -0.95 -7.83
CA LEU A 50 -1.85 -0.36 -7.17
C LEU A 50 -2.05 1.09 -7.57
N LEU A 51 -0.97 1.87 -7.73
CA LEU A 51 -1.02 3.24 -8.24
C LEU A 51 -1.50 3.27 -9.70
N THR A 52 -0.93 2.45 -10.57
CA THR A 52 -1.32 2.39 -11.99
C THR A 52 -2.73 1.85 -12.20
N LYS A 53 -3.18 0.87 -11.39
CA LYS A 53 -4.55 0.32 -11.51
C LYS A 53 -5.64 1.26 -11.01
N GLY A 54 -5.28 2.43 -10.49
CA GLY A 54 -6.22 3.35 -9.90
C GLY A 54 -6.66 2.80 -8.55
N VAL A 55 -6.06 3.35 -7.49
CA VAL A 55 -6.70 3.37 -6.18
C VAL A 55 -8.09 3.97 -6.42
N LYS A 56 -9.12 3.12 -6.52
CA LYS A 56 -10.50 3.58 -6.42
C LYS A 56 -10.56 4.22 -5.04
N LEU A 57 -10.54 5.56 -4.97
CA LEU A 57 -10.95 6.29 -3.79
C LEU A 57 -12.39 5.85 -3.52
N LYS A 58 -12.55 4.82 -2.72
CA LYS A 58 -13.79 4.58 -2.01
C LYS A 58 -13.69 5.51 -0.81
N CYS A 59 -14.50 6.58 -0.82
CA CYS A 59 -15.09 7.05 0.41
C CYS A 59 -15.70 5.82 1.07
N GLN A 60 -15.02 5.28 2.07
CA GLN A 60 -15.74 4.55 3.09
C GLN A 60 -15.88 5.53 4.23
N ASP A 61 -16.93 6.32 4.09
CA ASP A 61 -17.77 6.74 5.19
C ASP A 61 -17.78 5.63 6.26
N LYS A 62 -17.18 5.95 7.41
CA LYS A 62 -17.86 5.82 8.68
C LYS A 62 -17.32 6.88 9.63
N ILE A 63 -17.86 8.07 9.46
CA ILE A 63 -18.32 8.85 10.60
C ILE A 63 -19.38 7.99 11.32
N ARG A 64 -19.22 7.91 12.64
CA ARG A 64 -20.10 7.31 13.67
C ARG A 64 -19.85 5.84 14.05
#